data_AF-A0A2C1KSY3-F1
#
_entry.id   AF-A0A2C1KSY3-F1
#
_cell.length_a   1.000
_cell.length_b   1.000
_cell.length_c   1.000
_cell.angle_alpha   90.00
_cell.angle_beta   90.00
_cell.angle_gamma   90.00
#
_symmetry.space_group_name_H-M   'P 1'
#
loop_
_entity.id
_entity.type
_entity.pdbx_description
1 polymer ?
#
loop_
_entity_poly.entity_id
_entity_poly.type
_entity_poly.pdbx_seq_one_letter_code
_entity_poly.pdbx_strand_id
1 'polypeptide(L)'
;MLSLPVLLISMLLFLVLFFGIGFLLNMLLRMSWIMAIVYPIVCIFIVDNVKFIEYFRSPSDSFSQLGDKMMSLALADLLILSCGLIGAILSGVIIKMLRKSGYQMF
;
A
#
# COMPACT_ATOMS: atom_id res chain seq x y z
N MET A 1 14.55 -12.56 9.99
CA MET A 1 13.79 -13.16 8.87
C MET A 1 12.32 -13.09 9.23
N LEU A 2 11.47 -12.58 8.33
CA LEU A 2 10.02 -12.65 8.52
C LEU A 2 9.63 -14.13 8.43
N SER A 3 8.96 -14.66 9.45
CA SER A 3 8.46 -16.02 9.38
C SER A 3 7.31 -16.06 8.35
N LEU A 4 7.22 -17.15 7.58
CA LEU A 4 6.15 -17.36 6.59
C LEU A 4 4.74 -17.01 7.11
N PRO A 5 4.37 -17.35 8.37
CA PRO A 5 3.09 -16.94 8.93
C PRO A 5 2.91 -15.42 9.02
N VAL A 6 3.95 -14.69 9.42
CA VAL A 6 3.89 -13.23 9.57
C VAL A 6 3.76 -12.56 8.20
N LEU A 7 4.39 -13.09 7.14
CA LEU A 7 4.19 -12.60 5.77
C LEU A 7 2.72 -12.72 5.35
N LEU A 8 2.13 -13.90 5.53
CA LEU A 8 0.73 -14.15 5.17
C LEU A 8 -0.24 -13.26 5.96
N ILE A 9 -0.01 -13.12 7.27
CA ILE A 9 -0.82 -12.23 8.13
C ILE A 9 -0.69 -10.78 7.65
N SER A 10 0.52 -10.33 7.31
CA SER A 10 0.77 -8.96 6.85
C SER A 10 0.11 -8.67 5.51
N MET A 11 0.16 -9.61 4.56
CA MET A 11 -0.52 -9.51 3.27
C MET A 11 -2.04 -9.38 3.44
N LEU A 12 -2.64 -10.24 4.28
CA LEU A 12 -4.07 -10.18 4.59
C LEU A 12 -4.45 -8.87 5.28
N LEU A 13 -3.66 -8.46 6.27
CA LEU A 13 -3.91 -7.24 7.04
C LEU A 13 -3.87 -6.01 6.13
N PHE A 14 -2.85 -5.86 5.29
CA PHE A 14 -2.77 -4.74 4.35
C PHE A 14 -3.94 -4.74 3.37
N LEU A 15 -4.31 -5.90 2.83
CA LEU A 15 -5.47 -6.00 1.95
C LEU A 15 -6.74 -5.51 2.64
N VAL A 16 -7.06 -6.03 3.83
CA VAL A 16 -8.28 -5.68 4.58
C VAL A 16 -8.26 -4.23 5.05
N LEU A 17 -7.11 -3.72 5.50
CA LEU A 17 -6.94 -2.35 5.97
C LEU A 17 -7.20 -1.35 4.84
N PHE A 18 -6.51 -1.50 3.71
CA PHE A 18 -6.66 -0.57 2.59
C PHE A 18 -8.01 -0.72 1.89
N PHE A 19 -8.58 -1.93 1.89
CA PHE A 19 -9.96 -2.12 1.49
C PHE A 19 -10.93 -1.35 2.40
N GLY A 20 -10.80 -1.49 3.73
CA GLY A 20 -11.70 -0.90 4.71
C GLY A 20 -11.64 0.63 4.75
N ILE A 21 -10.43 1.19 4.85
CA ILE A 21 -10.24 2.66 4.77
C ILE A 21 -10.66 3.15 3.38
N GLY A 22 -10.33 2.38 2.35
CA GLY A 22 -10.75 2.57 0.96
C GLY A 22 -12.24 2.80 0.82
N PHE A 23 -13.00 1.87 1.38
CA PHE A 23 -14.46 1.83 1.37
C PHE A 23 -15.04 3.03 2.12
N LEU A 24 -14.56 3.30 3.35
CA LEU A 24 -15.03 4.41 4.17
C LEU A 24 -14.78 5.77 3.50
N LEU A 25 -13.57 6.00 2.99
CA LEU A 25 -13.24 7.26 2.32
C LEU A 25 -14.05 7.46 1.03
N ASN A 26 -14.24 6.40 0.24
CA ASN A 26 -15.04 6.48 -0.97
C ASN A 26 -16.55 6.70 -0.69
N MET A 27 -17.03 6.23 0.46
CA MET A 27 -18.39 6.46 0.95
C MET A 27 -18.57 7.92 1.42
N LEU A 28 -17.63 8.45 2.23
CA LEU A 28 -17.67 9.83 2.74
C LEU A 28 -17.49 10.88 1.64
N LEU A 29 -16.51 10.68 0.75
CA LEU A 29 -16.14 11.66 -0.27
C LEU A 29 -17.00 11.57 -1.54
N ARG A 30 -18.01 10.68 -1.57
CA ARG A 30 -18.89 10.41 -2.74
C ARG A 30 -18.10 10.11 -4.03
N MET A 31 -16.86 9.70 -3.93
CA MET A 31 -15.96 9.42 -5.06
C MET A 31 -15.52 7.96 -4.98
N SER A 32 -15.42 7.25 -6.11
CA SER A 32 -15.14 5.81 -6.09
C SER A 32 -13.68 5.43 -6.27
N TRP A 33 -12.82 6.34 -6.74
CA TRP A 33 -11.44 5.99 -7.13
C TRP A 33 -10.36 6.71 -6.33
N ILE A 34 -10.74 7.49 -5.32
CA ILE A 34 -9.77 8.29 -4.53
C ILE A 34 -8.69 7.38 -3.96
N MET A 35 -9.10 6.26 -3.38
CA MET A 35 -8.16 5.41 -2.66
C MET A 35 -7.25 4.61 -3.59
N ALA A 36 -7.68 4.29 -4.81
CA ALA A 36 -6.81 3.69 -5.82
C ALA A 36 -5.76 4.68 -6.36
N ILE A 37 -6.05 5.99 -6.36
CA ILE A 37 -5.11 7.04 -6.81
C ILE A 37 -4.16 7.46 -5.68
N VAL A 38 -4.67 7.57 -4.45
CA VAL A 38 -3.87 7.97 -3.28
C VAL A 38 -2.91 6.85 -2.87
N TYR A 39 -3.30 5.59 -3.03
CA TYR A 39 -2.50 4.45 -2.57
C TYR A 39 -1.09 4.36 -3.20
N PRO A 40 -0.90 4.48 -4.54
CA PRO A 40 0.43 4.53 -5.15
C PRO A 40 1.31 5.66 -4.59
N ILE A 41 0.72 6.82 -4.28
CA ILE A 41 1.44 7.96 -3.68
C ILE A 41 1.94 7.56 -2.29
N VAL A 42 1.06 6.97 -1.47
CA VAL A 42 1.40 6.45 -0.13
C VAL A 42 2.48 5.37 -0.21
N CYS A 43 2.41 4.45 -1.19
CA CYS A 43 3.46 3.45 -1.41
C CYS A 43 4.83 4.07 -1.73
N ILE A 44 4.88 5.08 -2.59
CA ILE A 44 6.14 5.78 -2.91
C ILE A 44 6.70 6.42 -1.64
N PHE A 45 5.86 7.11 -0.84
CA PHE A 45 6.28 7.70 0.44
C PHE A 45 6.79 6.68 1.47
N ILE A 46 6.28 5.43 1.45
CA ILE A 46 6.72 4.36 2.34
C ILE A 46 8.01 3.71 1.84
N VAL A 47 8.15 3.53 0.51
CA VAL A 47 9.32 2.90 -0.11
C VAL A 47 10.53 3.82 -0.10
N ASP A 48 10.33 5.14 -0.16
CA ASP A 48 11.37 6.13 0.14
C ASP A 48 11.72 6.09 1.64
N ASN A 49 12.44 5.03 2.03
CA ASN A 49 13.11 4.86 3.32
C ASN A 49 14.33 5.78 3.43
N VAL A 50 14.19 7.04 3.02
CA VAL A 50 15.16 8.09 3.31
C VAL A 50 14.38 9.19 3.97
N LYS A 51 14.48 9.25 5.31
CA LYS A 51 14.29 10.52 6.02
C LYS A 51 15.12 11.53 5.23
N PHE A 52 14.49 12.54 4.63
CA PHE A 52 15.13 13.58 3.80
C PHE A 52 16.47 14.13 4.36
N ILE A 53 16.74 13.90 5.64
CA ILE A 53 17.93 14.26 6.41
C ILE A 53 19.21 13.42 6.13
N GLU A 54 19.13 12.19 5.64
CA GLU A 54 20.30 11.28 5.53
C GLU A 54 20.98 11.26 4.16
N TYR A 55 20.26 11.63 3.09
CA TYR A 55 20.85 11.75 1.74
C TYR A 55 21.90 12.87 1.65
N PHE A 56 21.84 13.84 2.56
CA PHE A 56 22.73 14.99 2.59
C PHE A 56 24.07 14.73 3.30
N ARG A 57 24.27 13.57 3.97
CA ARG A 57 25.40 13.37 4.89
C ARG A 57 26.50 12.41 4.44
N SER A 58 26.25 11.44 3.55
CA SER A 58 27.31 10.47 3.18
C SER A 58 26.90 9.57 1.99
N PRO A 59 27.33 9.86 0.74
CA PRO A 59 26.82 9.20 -0.48
C PRO A 59 27.54 7.91 -0.91
N SER A 60 28.75 7.60 -0.43
CA SER A 60 29.61 6.57 -1.05
C SER A 60 29.41 5.14 -0.53
N ASP A 61 29.10 4.95 0.76
CA ASP A 61 29.07 3.62 1.39
C ASP A 61 27.69 2.94 1.31
N SER A 62 26.67 3.68 0.86
CA SER A 62 25.29 3.18 0.75
C SER A 62 25.09 2.24 -0.44
N PHE A 63 25.84 2.41 -1.54
CA PHE A 63 25.59 1.70 -2.80
C PHE A 63 25.96 0.21 -2.79
N SER A 64 26.96 -0.22 -2.01
CA SER A 64 27.40 -1.62 -1.95
C SER A 64 26.56 -2.48 -0.98
N GLN A 65 26.11 -1.90 0.14
CA GLN A 65 25.25 -2.60 1.12
C GLN A 65 23.77 -2.68 0.68
N LEU A 66 23.36 -1.86 -0.29
CA LEU A 66 22.05 -1.97 -0.94
C LEU A 66 21.98 -3.24 -1.82
N GLY A 67 23.06 -3.60 -2.55
CA GLY A 67 23.07 -4.74 -3.46
C GLY A 67 22.75 -6.09 -2.80
N ASP A 68 23.36 -6.40 -1.65
CA ASP A 68 23.18 -7.69 -0.97
C ASP A 68 21.85 -7.78 -0.18
N LYS A 69 21.26 -6.65 0.23
CA LYS A 69 19.94 -6.63 0.90
C LYS A 69 18.76 -6.63 -0.08
N MET A 70 18.96 -6.20 -1.32
CA MET A 70 17.91 -6.14 -2.35
C MET A 70 17.40 -7.53 -2.77
N MET A 71 18.22 -8.57 -2.67
CA MET A 71 17.81 -9.92 -3.07
C MET A 71 17.07 -10.71 -1.96
N SER A 72 17.18 -10.29 -0.70
CA SER A 72 16.60 -11.01 0.46
C SER A 72 15.49 -10.26 1.21
N LEU A 73 15.44 -8.93 1.16
CA LEU A 73 14.46 -8.14 1.94
C LEU A 73 13.34 -7.51 1.09
N ALA A 74 13.56 -7.24 -0.20
CA ALA A 74 12.62 -6.42 -0.98
C ALA A 74 11.36 -7.15 -1.49
N LEU A 75 11.42 -8.47 -1.70
CA LEU A 75 10.30 -9.22 -2.28
C LEU A 75 9.10 -9.32 -1.33
N ALA A 76 9.34 -9.51 -0.03
CA ALA A 76 8.28 -9.60 0.96
C ALA A 76 7.50 -8.27 1.07
N ASP A 77 8.21 -7.15 1.12
CA ASP A 77 7.61 -5.82 1.22
C ASP A 77 6.84 -5.46 -0.06
N LEU A 78 7.39 -5.80 -1.24
CA LEU A 78 6.70 -5.63 -2.53
C LEU A 78 5.38 -6.43 -2.57
N LEU A 79 5.40 -7.68 -2.09
CA LEU A 79 4.20 -8.52 -2.03
C LEU A 79 3.14 -7.91 -1.10
N ILE A 80 3.52 -7.45 0.09
CA ILE A 80 2.60 -6.81 1.04
C ILE A 80 2.01 -5.52 0.44
N LEU A 81 2.83 -4.67 -0.17
CA LEU A 81 2.37 -3.44 -0.83
C LEU A 81 1.44 -3.74 -2.01
N SER A 82 1.70 -4.80 -2.78
CA SER A 82 0.81 -5.21 -3.88
C SER A 82 -0.56 -5.67 -3.36
N CYS A 83 -0.61 -6.37 -2.23
CA CYS A 83 -1.87 -6.77 -1.58
C CYS A 83 -2.71 -5.57 -1.13
N GLY A 84 -2.08 -4.54 -0.56
CA GLY A 84 -2.79 -3.30 -0.21
C GLY A 84 -3.32 -2.54 -1.44
N LEU A 85 -2.59 -2.56 -2.57
CA LEU A 85 -3.05 -1.96 -3.84
C LEU A 85 -4.32 -2.66 -4.33
N ILE A 86 -4.31 -3.99 -4.31
CA ILE A 86 -5.47 -4.81 -4.66
C ILE A 86 -6.66 -4.46 -3.76
N GLY A 87 -6.44 -4.33 -2.44
CA GLY A 87 -7.47 -3.91 -1.49
C GLY A 87 -8.07 -2.54 -1.83
N ALA A 88 -7.23 -1.54 -2.15
CA ALA A 88 -7.67 -0.20 -2.53
C ALA A 88 -8.49 -0.20 -3.84
N ILE A 89 -8.06 -0.96 -4.86
CA ILE A 89 -8.79 -1.10 -6.13
C ILE A 89 -10.14 -1.79 -5.90
N LEU A 90 -10.17 -2.89 -5.14
CA LEU A 90 -11.40 -3.61 -4.81
C LEU A 90 -12.41 -2.72 -4.09
N SER A 91 -11.95 -1.85 -3.19
CA SER A 91 -12.83 -0.89 -2.51
C SER A 91 -13.53 0.04 -3.51
N GLY A 92 -12.82 0.49 -4.54
CA GLY A 92 -13.38 1.38 -5.56
C GLY A 92 -14.36 0.68 -6.48
N VAL A 93 -14.06 -0.57 -6.87
CA VAL A 93 -14.96 -1.41 -7.65
C VAL A 93 -16.26 -1.68 -6.88
N ILE A 94 -16.16 -2.06 -5.61
CA ILE A 94 -17.32 -2.36 -4.77
C ILE A 94 -18.20 -1.12 -4.57
N ILE A 95 -17.62 0.04 -4.27
CA ILE A 95 -18.39 1.29 -4.13
C ILE A 95 -19.06 1.69 -5.44
N LYS A 96 -18.39 1.54 -6.58
CA LYS A 96 -18.99 1.78 -7.90
C LYS A 96 -20.19 0.86 -8.15
N MET A 97 -20.06 -0.42 -7.77
CA MET A 97 -21.14 -1.39 -7.89
C MET A 97 -22.32 -1.05 -6.98
N LEU A 98 -22.08 -0.76 -5.70
CA LEU A 98 -23.11 -0.37 -4.73
C LEU A 98 -23.87 0.88 -5.17
N ARG A 99 -23.17 1.87 -5.72
CA ARG A 99 -23.79 3.08 -6.27
C ARG A 99 -24.71 2.79 -7.46
N LYS A 100 -24.32 1.84 -8.33
CA LYS A 100 -25.15 1.41 -9.46
C LYS A 100 -26.38 0.65 -8.99
N SER A 101 -26.26 -0.11 -7.89
CA SER A 101 -27.36 -0.86 -7.28
C SER A 101 -28.33 0.00 -6.46
N GLY A 102 -28.20 1.33 -6.48
CA GLY A 102 -29.11 2.24 -5.78
C GLY A 102 -28.89 2.30 -4.27
N TYR A 103 -27.76 1.78 -3.76
CA TYR A 103 -27.43 1.92 -2.35
C TYR A 103 -27.16 3.39 -2.05
N GLN A 104 -28.06 4.00 -1.25
CA GLN A 104 -27.80 5.32 -0.70
C GLN A 104 -26.62 5.21 0.24
N MET A 105 -25.53 5.89 -0.13
CA MET A 105 -24.32 5.90 0.68
C MET A 105 -24.43 6.82 1.90
N PHE A 106 -25.60 7.42 2.14
CA PHE A 106 -26.12 7.99 3.39
C PHE A 106 -27.64 8.16 3.26
#